data_AF-A0A8F9WG77-F1
#
_entry.id   AF-A0A8F9WG77-F1
#
_cell.length_a   1.000
_cell.length_b   1.000
_cell.length_c   1.000
_cell.angle_alpha   90.00
_cell.angle_beta   90.00
_cell.angle_gamma   90.00
#
_symmetry.space_group_name_H-M   'P 1'
#
loop_
_entity.id
_entity.type
_entity.pdbx_description
1 polymer ?
#
loop_
_entity_poly.entity_id
_entity_poly.type
_entity_poly.pdbx_seq_one_letter_code
_entity_poly.pdbx_strand_id
1 'polypeptide(L)'
;MDYNIAQKKVKDLKSFYKNCMCFAIVASIILIRNFVKYAETDHSFRGSIVLAVWGIILTIKAIKLFFLNADWENKILQEELNKEKRPINF
;
A
#
# COMPACT_ATOMS: atom_id res chain seq x y z
N MET A 1 25.92 3.31 8.14
CA MET A 1 25.42 2.07 8.80
C MET A 1 24.03 1.79 8.23
N ASP A 2 23.94 1.59 6.91
CA ASP A 2 22.69 1.81 6.12
C ASP A 2 22.20 0.57 5.37
N TYR A 3 23.02 -0.49 5.35
CA TYR A 3 22.70 -1.73 4.63
C TYR A 3 21.45 -2.43 5.19
N ASN A 4 21.27 -2.39 6.51
CA ASN A 4 20.13 -3.03 7.18
C ASN A 4 18.79 -2.36 6.81
N ILE A 5 18.80 -1.05 6.56
CA ILE A 5 17.60 -0.28 6.21
C ILE A 5 17.20 -0.58 4.77
N ALA A 6 18.16 -0.56 3.85
CA ALA A 6 17.92 -0.90 2.44
C ALA A 6 17.41 -2.34 2.29
N GLN A 7 18.00 -3.30 3.00
CA GLN A 7 17.58 -4.70 2.94
C GLN A 7 16.16 -4.90 3.48
N LYS A 8 15.78 -4.20 4.56
CA LYS A 8 14.43 -4.25 5.13
C LYS A 8 13.39 -3.69 4.14
N LYS A 9 13.70 -2.57 3.47
CA LYS A 9 12.85 -1.99 2.43
C LYS A 9 12.60 -2.93 1.25
N VAL A 10 13.65 -3.60 0.76
CA VAL A 10 13.52 -4.57 -0.34
C VAL A 10 12.64 -5.76 0.08
N LYS A 11 12.77 -6.22 1.32
CA LYS A 11 11.95 -7.33 1.85
C LYS A 11 10.47 -6.95 1.92
N ASP A 12 10.15 -5.77 2.42
CA ASP A 12 8.76 -5.28 2.49
C ASP A 12 8.17 -5.03 1.11
N LEU A 13 8.96 -4.47 0.19
CA LEU A 13 8.56 -4.27 -1.21
C LEU A 13 8.26 -5.59 -1.91
N LYS A 14 9.09 -6.62 -1.69
CA LYS A 14 8.88 -7.96 -2.26
C LYS A 14 7.60 -8.61 -1.74
N SER A 15 7.29 -8.43 -0.45
CA SER A 15 6.06 -8.92 0.15
C SER A 15 4.82 -8.21 -0.40
N PHE A 16 4.89 -6.89 -0.54
CA PHE A 16 3.83 -6.08 -1.13
C PHE A 16 3.58 -6.44 -2.60
N TYR A 17 4.64 -6.61 -3.40
CA TYR A 17 4.52 -6.95 -4.82
C TYR A 17 3.80 -8.28 -5.02
N LYS A 18 4.05 -9.27 -4.17
CA LYS A 18 3.33 -10.56 -4.23
C LYS A 18 1.82 -10.39 -4.04
N ASN A 19 1.40 -9.55 -3.10
CA ASN A 19 -0.02 -9.28 -2.84
C ASN A 19 -0.67 -8.43 -3.96
N CYS A 20 0.06 -7.43 -4.46
CA CYS A 20 -0.38 -6.57 -5.56
C CYS A 20 -0.53 -7.35 -6.88
N MET A 21 0.42 -8.24 -7.18
CA MET A 21 0.37 -9.10 -8.37
C MET A 21 -0.82 -10.05 -8.33
N CYS A 22 -1.12 -10.65 -7.15
CA CYS A 22 -2.30 -11.50 -6.98
C CYS A 22 -3.60 -10.72 -7.22
N PHE A 23 -3.70 -9.50 -6.69
CA PHE A 23 -4.83 -8.60 -6.96
C PHE A 23 -4.95 -8.24 -8.43
N ALA A 24 -3.86 -7.90 -9.10
CA ALA A 24 -3.87 -7.54 -10.51
C ALA A 24 -4.41 -8.68 -11.39
N ILE A 25 -4.06 -9.93 -11.07
CA ILE A 25 -4.57 -11.13 -11.75
C ILE A 25 -6.09 -11.26 -11.53
N VAL A 26 -6.56 -11.20 -10.27
CA VAL A 26 -7.99 -11.33 -9.95
C VAL A 26 -8.81 -10.18 -10.55
N ALA A 27 -8.31 -8.95 -10.48
CA ALA A 27 -8.94 -7.78 -11.08
C ALA A 27 -9.03 -7.92 -12.60
N SER A 28 -7.98 -8.40 -13.26
CA SER A 28 -7.98 -8.63 -14.71
C SER A 28 -9.03 -9.67 -15.12
N ILE A 29 -9.14 -10.79 -14.40
CA ILE A 29 -10.15 -11.83 -14.67
C ILE A 29 -11.56 -11.25 -14.58
N ILE A 30 -11.85 -10.47 -13.54
CA ILE A 30 -13.18 -9.90 -13.33
C ILE A 30 -13.48 -8.79 -14.34
N LEU A 31 -12.49 -7.95 -14.68
CA LEU A 31 -12.65 -6.93 -15.73
C LEU A 31 -12.95 -7.56 -17.08
N ILE A 32 -12.24 -8.64 -17.45
CA ILE A 32 -12.51 -9.40 -18.68
C ILE A 32 -13.93 -9.99 -18.63
N ARG A 33 -14.31 -10.60 -17.50
CA ARG A 33 -15.66 -11.15 -17.32
C ARG A 33 -16.75 -10.09 -17.46
N ASN A 34 -16.53 -8.92 -16.86
CA ASN A 34 -17.45 -7.79 -16.93
C ASN A 34 -17.52 -7.21 -18.35
N PHE A 35 -16.39 -7.11 -19.05
CA PHE A 35 -16.32 -6.64 -20.42
C PHE A 35 -17.07 -7.58 -21.39
N VAL A 36 -16.93 -8.90 -21.22
CA VAL A 36 -17.70 -9.89 -21.99
C VAL A 36 -19.19 -9.84 -21.63
N LYS A 37 -19.54 -9.73 -20.33
CA LYS A 37 -20.93 -9.59 -19.89
C LYS A 37 -21.60 -8.28 -20.31
N TYR A 38 -20.85 -7.21 -20.50
CA TYR A 38 -21.41 -5.93 -20.99
C TYR A 38 -22.02 -6.06 -22.39
N ALA A 39 -21.64 -7.10 -23.15
CA ALA A 39 -22.29 -7.48 -24.41
C ALA A 39 -23.64 -8.20 -24.22
N GLU A 40 -23.93 -8.72 -23.02
CA GLU A 40 -25.13 -9.48 -22.67
C GLU A 40 -25.82 -8.84 -21.44
N THR A 41 -26.45 -7.67 -21.64
CA THR A 41 -27.57 -6.99 -20.90
C THR A 41 -27.90 -7.28 -19.41
N ASP A 42 -27.04 -7.92 -18.62
CA ASP A 42 -27.34 -8.35 -17.24
C ASP A 42 -26.49 -7.55 -16.24
N HIS A 43 -27.09 -6.45 -15.75
CA HIS A 43 -26.50 -5.44 -14.86
C HIS A 43 -26.28 -5.92 -13.40
N SER A 44 -25.75 -7.12 -13.19
CA SER A 44 -25.46 -7.61 -11.83
C SER A 44 -24.08 -7.13 -11.35
N PHE A 45 -23.99 -5.85 -10.97
CA PHE A 45 -22.77 -5.16 -10.50
C PHE A 45 -22.17 -5.65 -9.15
N ARG A 46 -22.78 -6.66 -8.50
CA ARG A 46 -22.42 -7.12 -7.16
C ARG A 46 -20.97 -7.60 -7.02
N GLY A 47 -20.36 -8.12 -8.08
CA GLY A 47 -18.96 -8.58 -8.07
C GLY A 47 -17.91 -7.45 -8.00
N SER A 48 -18.26 -6.23 -8.41
CA SER A 48 -17.30 -5.12 -8.53
C SER A 48 -16.99 -4.44 -7.20
N ILE A 49 -17.89 -4.51 -6.21
CA ILE A 49 -17.71 -3.84 -4.91
C ILE A 49 -16.57 -4.47 -4.10
N VAL A 50 -16.45 -5.80 -4.11
CA VAL A 50 -15.39 -6.50 -3.39
C VAL A 50 -14.02 -6.11 -3.93
N LEU A 51 -13.88 -6.00 -5.26
CA LEU A 51 -12.66 -5.51 -5.89
C LEU A 51 -12.36 -4.06 -5.55
N ALA A 52 -13.37 -3.19 -5.52
CA ALA A 52 -13.19 -1.78 -5.18
C ALA A 52 -12.63 -1.63 -3.76
N VAL A 53 -13.21 -2.34 -2.79
CA VAL A 53 -12.73 -2.34 -1.40
C VAL A 53 -11.32 -2.93 -1.30
N TRP A 54 -11.06 -4.05 -1.98
CA TRP A 54 -9.74 -4.69 -1.96
C TRP A 54 -8.66 -3.84 -2.64
N GLY A 55 -9.04 -3.11 -3.71
CA GLY A 55 -8.20 -2.12 -4.38
C GLY A 55 -7.86 -0.93 -3.50
N ILE A 56 -8.84 -0.36 -2.78
CA ILE A 56 -8.60 0.74 -1.83
C ILE A 56 -7.60 0.33 -0.75
N ILE A 57 -7.73 -0.88 -0.19
CA ILE A 57 -6.81 -1.41 0.82
C ILE A 57 -5.39 -1.50 0.26
N LEU A 58 -5.22 -1.92 -0.99
CA LEU A 58 -3.92 -1.98 -1.66
C LEU A 58 -3.33 -0.60 -1.94
N THR A 59 -4.14 0.36 -2.36
CA THR A 59 -3.71 1.75 -2.56
C THR A 59 -3.21 2.37 -1.26
N ILE A 60 -3.91 2.17 -0.14
CA ILE A 60 -3.46 2.63 1.18
C ILE A 60 -2.13 1.97 1.55
N LYS A 61 -1.97 0.65 1.30
CA LYS A 61 -0.70 -0.05 1.52
C LYS A 61 0.43 0.49 0.63
N ALA A 62 0.15 0.83 -0.62
CA ALA A 62 1.12 1.41 -1.55
C ALA A 62 1.57 2.80 -1.07
N ILE A 63 0.63 3.67 -0.70
CA ILE A 63 0.92 5.01 -0.16
C ILE A 63 1.77 4.88 1.10
N LYS A 64 1.43 3.96 2.01
CA LYS A 64 2.26 3.70 3.20
C LYS A 64 3.68 3.25 2.83
N LEU A 65 3.80 2.31 1.90
CA LEU A 65 5.08 1.73 1.52
C LEU A 65 6.01 2.72 0.80
N PHE A 66 5.45 3.59 -0.06
CA PHE A 66 6.21 4.52 -0.89
C PHE A 66 6.35 5.93 -0.29
N PHE A 67 5.30 6.48 0.34
CA PHE A 67 5.29 7.86 0.83
C PHE A 67 5.59 8.00 2.33
N LEU A 68 5.20 7.05 3.19
CA LEU A 68 5.30 7.22 4.64
C LEU A 68 6.56 6.61 5.29
N ASN A 69 7.37 5.87 4.53
CA ASN A 69 8.20 4.82 5.12
C ASN A 69 9.67 5.15 5.40
N ALA A 70 10.14 6.38 5.21
CA ALA A 70 11.53 6.70 5.54
C ALA A 70 11.73 8.13 5.97
N ASP A 71 11.34 9.08 5.14
CA ASP A 71 11.55 10.49 5.48
C ASP A 71 10.60 10.95 6.59
N TRP A 72 9.33 10.54 6.54
CA TRP A 72 8.37 10.86 7.59
C TRP A 72 8.73 10.20 8.93
N GLU A 73 9.06 8.90 8.92
CA GLU A 73 9.37 8.14 10.13
C GLU A 73 10.66 8.66 10.79
N ASN A 74 11.71 8.92 9.99
CA ASN A 74 12.95 9.50 10.48
C ASN A 74 12.76 10.94 10.98
N LYS A 75 11.88 11.73 10.33
CA LYS A 75 11.56 13.08 10.78
C LYS A 75 10.85 13.10 12.13
N ILE A 76 9.87 12.22 12.36
CA ILE A 76 9.21 12.10 13.66
C ILE A 76 10.17 11.63 14.74
N LEU A 77 11.02 10.63 14.44
CA LEU A 77 12.06 10.18 15.36
C LEU A 77 13.02 11.31 15.76
N GLN A 78 13.47 12.11 14.79
CA GLN A 78 14.33 13.27 15.06
C GLN A 78 13.61 14.36 15.84
N GLU A 79 12.34 14.64 15.56
CA GLU A 79 11.53 15.59 16.33
C GLU A 79 11.41 15.17 17.80
N GLU A 80 11.19 13.88 18.06
CA GLU A 80 11.03 13.39 19.43
C GLU A 80 12.35 13.28 20.19
N LEU A 81 13.42 12.87 19.53
CA LEU A 81 14.77 12.94 20.10
C LEU A 81 15.19 14.39 20.41
N ASN A 82 14.81 15.35 19.58
CA ASN A 82 15.08 16.77 19.82
C ASN A 82 14.20 17.39 20.91
N LYS A 83 13.01 16.83 21.19
CA LYS A 83 12.20 17.23 22.34
C LYS A 83 12.82 16.77 23.66
N GLU A 84 13.37 15.56 23.73
CA GLU A 84 14.09 15.09 24.92
C GLU A 84 15.39 15.85 25.17
N LYS A 85 16.08 16.32 24.12
CA LYS A 85 17.33 17.08 24.25
C LYS A 85 17.14 18.54 24.65
N ARG A 86 15.91 19.03 24.85
CA ARG A 86 15.71 20.38 25.38
C ARG A 86 16.17 20.37 26.84
N PRO A 87 17.18 21.17 27.22
CA PRO A 87 17.57 21.27 28.62
C PRO A 87 16.36 21.75 29.42
N ILE A 88 16.02 20.99 30.45
CA ILE A 88 15.03 21.39 31.44
C ILE A 88 15.63 22.63 32.13
N ASN A 89 15.20 23.83 31.73
CA ASN A 89 15.56 25.05 32.44
C ASN A 89 14.79 25.04 33.77
N PHE A 90 15.51 24.82 34.86
CA PHE A 90 15.07 25.10 36.23
C PHE A 90 15.35 26.56 36.58
#